data_AF-G5QH96-F1
#
_entry.id   AF-G5QH96-F1
#
_cell.length_a   1.000
_cell.length_b   1.000
_cell.length_c   1.000
_cell.angle_alpha   90.00
_cell.angle_beta   90.00
_cell.angle_gamma   90.00
#
_symmetry.space_group_name_H-M   'P 1'
#
loop_
_entity.id
_entity.type
_entity.pdbx_description
1 polymer ?
#
loop_
_entity_poly.entity_id
_entity_poly.type
_entity_poly.pdbx_seq_one_letter_code
_entity_poly.pdbx_strand_id
1 'polypeptide(L)'
;MVDADGNSNIHGMTVVYQVGETPQSPLEGFEASGAETVLGVEVKHDNPVTRTVVSENIDRLRFTFGVQMLQETTDKGDRNPSSVNLLIQFQRSGIWNTEFDITINGKITTQYLASVVADNLPPRPFSVRMVRVTPDSTTDRLQNKTLWSSYTEIIDIRQGYPGTAVAGLLVDAEQFGSQQVTRNYHLRGRIFQVPSNYDPDTRTYTGLWDGTLKPAYTNNPAWCTMDILTHPRYGLGRRIGVADVDKWALYAIAQYCDQQVPDGFGGTEPRMTLNAYMTSQRKAYDVLADFCSVMRCMPVWNGSRMTFVQDRPSDSAWTYTNSNVVGGRFKYSFSALKDRHNAIEVRYTDPLNGWQTSTELVEDHASQIRYGRNLLKMDAFGCTSRGQAHRTGLWVMMTELLETQTVDFSVGAEGLRHTPGDIIEVCDNDYAGASIGGRITDLDISTRTLTLDREITLPESGGSGLTVRRSV
;
A
#
# COMPACT_ATOMS: atom_id res chain seq x y z
N MET A 1 -0.37 17.02 5.60
CA MET A 1 0.58 17.80 6.45
C MET A 1 1.50 18.67 5.60
N VAL A 2 1.71 18.31 4.34
CA VAL A 2 2.35 19.15 3.33
C VAL A 2 1.29 19.42 2.26
N ASP A 3 1.19 20.64 1.74
CA ASP A 3 0.30 20.95 0.60
C ASP A 3 0.85 20.34 -0.71
N ALA A 4 0.09 20.48 -1.80
CA ALA A 4 0.50 19.96 -3.12
C ALA A 4 1.81 20.59 -3.64
N ASP A 5 2.21 21.73 -3.08
CA ASP A 5 3.40 22.50 -3.45
C ASP A 5 4.60 22.17 -2.55
N GLY A 6 4.46 21.25 -1.59
CA GLY A 6 5.55 20.84 -0.71
C GLY A 6 5.73 21.70 0.55
N ASN A 7 4.82 22.62 0.85
CA ASN A 7 4.90 23.46 2.05
C ASN A 7 4.29 22.76 3.26
N SER A 8 5.03 22.75 4.37
CA SER A 8 4.52 22.24 5.65
C SER A 8 3.49 23.20 6.24
N ASN A 9 2.30 22.68 6.58
CA ASN A 9 1.28 23.44 7.32
C ASN A 9 1.59 23.53 8.83
N ILE A 10 2.74 23.00 9.27
CA ILE A 10 3.19 23.00 10.66
C ILE A 10 4.46 23.82 10.73
N HIS A 11 4.40 24.92 11.49
CA HIS A 11 5.56 25.74 11.82
C HIS A 11 6.64 24.86 12.49
N GLY A 12 7.92 25.14 12.24
CA GLY A 12 9.03 24.36 12.80
C GLY A 12 9.20 22.93 12.25
N MET A 13 8.52 22.57 11.16
CA MET A 13 8.65 21.26 10.52
C MET A 13 9.08 21.39 9.06
N THR A 14 10.14 20.66 8.69
CA THR A 14 10.59 20.52 7.30
C THR A 14 10.46 19.05 6.87
N VAL A 15 9.77 18.82 5.75
CA VAL A 15 9.60 17.49 5.16
C VAL A 15 10.31 17.48 3.82
N VAL A 16 11.20 16.51 3.61
CA VAL A 16 11.81 16.25 2.32
C VAL A 16 11.46 14.82 1.95
N TYR A 17 10.98 14.60 0.73
CA TYR A 17 10.68 13.27 0.26
C TYR A 17 11.16 13.06 -1.17
N GLN A 18 11.43 11.81 -1.50
CA GLN A 18 11.78 11.37 -2.83
C GLN A 18 10.85 10.23 -3.21
N VAL A 19 10.31 10.25 -4.43
CA VAL A 19 9.25 9.32 -4.88
C VAL A 19 9.78 7.99 -5.44
N GLY A 20 11.08 7.73 -5.31
CA GLY A 20 11.72 6.48 -5.75
C GLY A 20 12.18 6.46 -7.20
N GLU A 21 12.49 7.62 -7.78
CA GLU A 21 13.01 7.74 -9.16
C GLU A 21 14.31 6.95 -9.37
N THR A 22 14.71 6.78 -10.64
CA THR A 22 15.97 6.12 -10.98
C THR A 22 16.63 6.85 -12.14
N PRO A 23 17.78 7.52 -11.93
CA PRO A 23 18.47 7.73 -10.65
C PRO A 23 17.67 8.60 -9.68
N GLN A 24 17.92 8.46 -8.38
CA GLN A 24 17.27 9.27 -7.32
C GLN A 24 18.29 10.20 -6.67
N SER A 25 17.93 11.46 -6.48
CA SER A 25 18.74 12.41 -5.72
C SER A 25 18.74 12.08 -4.21
N PRO A 26 19.81 12.42 -3.46
CA PRO A 26 19.82 12.28 -2.01
C PRO A 26 18.77 13.15 -1.31
N LEU A 27 18.53 12.88 -0.03
CA LEU A 27 17.68 13.73 0.81
C LEU A 27 18.48 14.96 1.27
N GLU A 28 18.26 16.08 0.60
CA GLU A 28 18.90 17.34 0.97
C GLU A 28 18.48 17.81 2.37
N GLY A 29 19.40 18.45 3.09
CA GLY A 29 19.15 19.00 4.42
C GLY A 29 19.25 18.00 5.58
N PHE A 30 19.44 16.71 5.32
CA PHE A 30 19.64 15.68 6.36
C PHE A 30 21.12 15.46 6.67
N GLU A 31 21.47 15.62 7.94
CA GLU A 31 22.81 15.41 8.47
C GLU A 31 23.14 13.91 8.54
N ALA A 32 24.25 13.50 7.92
CA ALA A 32 24.85 12.19 8.10
C ALA A 32 25.78 12.16 9.32
N SER A 33 26.53 13.23 9.52
CA SER A 33 27.42 13.40 10.67
C SER A 33 27.69 14.87 10.96
N GLY A 34 27.79 15.22 12.24
CA GLY A 34 28.18 16.53 12.71
C GLY A 34 29.38 16.44 13.66
N ALA A 35 30.42 17.22 13.38
CA ALA A 35 31.57 17.40 14.28
C ALA A 35 31.49 18.77 14.94
N GLU A 36 31.13 18.81 16.22
CA GLU A 36 31.05 20.06 16.99
C GLU A 36 32.41 20.46 17.56
N THR A 37 32.80 21.71 17.30
CA THR A 37 33.93 22.36 17.95
C THR A 37 33.42 23.40 18.94
N VAL A 38 33.61 23.12 20.24
CA VAL A 38 33.27 24.05 21.31
C VAL A 38 34.30 25.17 21.36
N LEU A 39 33.82 26.41 21.37
CA LEU A 39 34.63 27.62 21.44
C LEU A 39 34.50 28.29 22.80
N GLY A 40 33.26 28.62 23.21
CA GLY A 40 32.99 29.34 24.44
C GLY A 40 33.64 30.73 24.53
N VAL A 41 33.83 31.42 23.39
CA VAL A 41 34.57 32.69 23.33
C VAL A 41 33.60 33.87 23.30
N GLU A 42 33.91 34.91 24.08
CA GLU A 42 33.19 36.18 24.03
C GLU A 42 33.50 36.92 22.72
N VAL A 43 32.45 37.38 22.04
CA VAL A 43 32.59 38.21 20.84
C VAL A 43 32.47 39.68 21.25
N LYS A 44 33.49 40.49 20.95
CA LYS A 44 33.56 41.91 21.30
C LYS A 44 33.41 42.79 20.06
N HIS A 45 33.00 44.03 20.24
CA HIS A 45 32.76 44.96 19.13
C HIS A 45 34.02 45.19 18.28
N ASP A 46 35.13 45.53 18.93
CA ASP A 46 36.39 45.85 18.25
C ASP A 46 37.24 44.62 17.91
N ASN A 47 36.87 43.44 18.42
CA ASN A 47 37.65 42.21 18.25
C ASN A 47 36.78 41.05 17.73
N PRO A 48 36.60 40.96 16.39
CA PRO A 48 35.95 39.81 15.77
C PRO A 48 36.66 38.50 16.08
N VAL A 49 35.89 37.45 16.35
CA VAL A 49 36.44 36.10 16.56
C VAL A 49 36.50 35.40 15.22
N THR A 50 37.69 34.96 14.79
CA THR A 50 37.90 34.28 13.50
C THR A 50 38.30 32.82 13.70
N ARG A 51 37.80 31.94 12.84
CA ARG A 51 38.16 30.51 12.77
C ARG A 51 38.39 30.10 11.32
N THR A 52 39.32 29.19 11.10
CA THR A 52 39.61 28.62 9.79
C THR A 52 39.09 27.20 9.75
N VAL A 53 38.31 26.91 8.72
CA VAL A 53 37.71 25.60 8.49
C VAL A 53 38.50 24.91 7.38
N VAL A 54 39.06 23.76 7.71
CA VAL A 54 39.97 23.00 6.85
C VAL A 54 39.37 21.68 6.36
N SER A 55 38.29 21.22 6.97
CA SER A 55 37.66 19.94 6.65
C SER A 55 37.15 19.90 5.21
N GLU A 56 37.59 18.90 4.44
CA GLU A 56 37.35 18.84 2.99
C GLU A 56 35.90 18.48 2.63
N ASN A 57 35.25 17.67 3.47
CA ASN A 57 33.98 16.99 3.15
C ASN A 57 32.75 17.61 3.81
N ILE A 58 32.85 18.84 4.34
CA ILE A 58 31.71 19.49 4.99
C ILE A 58 30.76 20.08 3.95
N ASP A 59 29.47 19.88 4.13
CA ASP A 59 28.43 20.42 3.26
C ASP A 59 27.78 21.66 3.89
N ARG A 60 27.65 21.70 5.22
CA ARG A 60 27.04 22.82 5.96
C ARG A 60 27.82 23.17 7.23
N LEU A 61 27.64 24.41 7.72
CA LEU A 61 28.16 24.87 9.02
C LEU A 61 27.02 25.40 9.89
N ARG A 62 26.83 24.80 11.06
CA ARG A 62 25.93 25.34 12.09
C ARG A 62 26.74 26.20 13.06
N PHE A 63 26.30 27.42 13.29
CA PHE A 63 26.89 28.33 14.29
C PHE A 63 25.96 28.39 15.49
N THR A 64 26.47 28.13 16.69
CA THR A 64 25.73 28.27 17.95
C THR A 64 26.29 29.44 18.72
N PHE A 65 25.47 30.46 18.95
CA PHE A 65 25.88 31.73 19.55
C PHE A 65 24.75 32.31 20.39
N GLY A 66 25.04 33.34 21.18
CA GLY A 66 23.98 34.00 21.93
C GLY A 66 24.52 34.96 22.98
N VAL A 67 23.80 35.09 24.08
CA VAL A 67 24.07 36.04 25.16
C VAL A 67 24.01 35.32 26.51
N GLN A 68 24.88 35.71 27.44
CA GLN A 68 24.79 35.21 28.82
C GLN A 68 23.61 35.85 29.56
N MET A 69 23.36 37.13 29.28
CA MET A 69 22.26 37.93 29.81
C MET A 69 22.06 39.13 28.88
N LEU A 70 20.82 39.58 28.68
CA LEU A 70 20.47 40.74 27.86
C LEU A 70 19.41 41.60 28.55
N GLN A 71 19.85 42.65 29.24
CA GLN A 71 18.98 43.59 29.93
C GLN A 71 19.71 44.90 30.25
N GLU A 72 18.95 45.97 30.42
CA GLU A 72 19.45 47.26 30.90
C GLU A 72 18.74 47.65 32.20
N THR A 73 19.51 48.08 33.20
CA THR A 73 18.99 48.51 34.51
C THR A 73 19.03 50.03 34.62
N THR A 74 17.87 50.66 34.84
CA THR A 74 17.77 52.12 35.02
C THR A 74 18.26 52.55 36.41
N ASP A 75 18.48 53.85 36.60
CA ASP A 75 18.80 54.44 37.92
C ASP A 75 17.77 54.14 39.01
N LYS A 76 16.53 53.80 38.62
CA LYS A 76 15.42 53.48 39.52
C LYS A 76 15.33 51.97 39.82
N GLY A 77 16.22 51.16 39.26
CA GLY A 77 16.23 49.70 39.42
C GLY A 77 15.33 48.94 38.44
N ASP A 78 14.69 49.63 37.49
CA ASP A 78 13.85 48.98 36.48
C ASP A 78 14.72 48.22 35.47
N ARG A 79 14.34 46.97 35.15
CA ARG A 79 15.03 46.12 34.18
C ARG A 79 14.31 46.11 32.83
N ASN A 80 14.88 46.80 31.86
CA ASN A 80 14.37 46.96 30.51
C ASN A 80 14.98 45.95 29.54
N PRO A 81 14.28 45.62 28.44
CA PRO A 81 14.84 44.83 27.34
C PRO A 81 15.98 45.58 26.65
N SER A 82 16.92 44.83 26.09
CA SER A 82 18.02 45.37 25.28
C SER A 82 18.14 44.58 23.97
N SER A 83 19.11 44.93 23.12
CA SER A 83 19.37 44.23 21.86
C SER A 83 20.85 44.17 21.54
N VAL A 84 21.27 43.10 20.85
CA VAL A 84 22.60 42.98 20.25
C VAL A 84 22.49 42.50 18.82
N ASN A 85 23.25 43.12 17.93
CA ASN A 85 23.43 42.73 16.54
C ASN A 85 24.78 42.02 16.34
N LEU A 86 24.72 40.86 15.67
CA LEU A 86 25.83 39.98 15.34
C LEU A 86 25.82 39.71 13.83
N LEU A 87 27.00 39.74 13.21
CA LEU A 87 27.21 39.33 11.83
C LEU A 87 28.04 38.05 11.81
N ILE A 88 27.65 37.10 10.95
CA ILE A 88 28.48 35.95 10.59
C ILE A 88 28.99 36.17 9.19
N GLN A 89 30.31 36.17 9.03
CA GLN A 89 30.97 36.52 7.77
C GLN A 89 31.90 35.41 7.30
N PHE A 90 31.91 35.18 6.00
CA PHE A 90 32.79 34.25 5.32
C PHE A 90 33.80 35.01 4.48
N GLN A 91 35.05 34.55 4.50
CA GLN A 91 36.07 35.08 3.63
C GLN A 91 35.94 34.43 2.24
N ARG A 92 35.60 35.22 1.23
CA ARG A 92 35.54 34.81 -0.19
C ARG A 92 36.50 35.69 -0.99
N SER A 93 37.47 35.07 -1.65
CA SER A 93 38.49 35.79 -2.45
C SER A 93 39.21 36.91 -1.68
N GLY A 94 39.50 36.69 -0.40
CA GLY A 94 40.16 37.66 0.47
C GLY A 94 39.24 38.73 1.10
N ILE A 95 37.97 38.80 0.69
CA ILE A 95 37.00 39.79 1.18
C ILE A 95 36.03 39.12 2.16
N TRP A 96 35.70 39.80 3.24
CA TRP A 96 34.69 39.37 4.20
C TRP A 96 33.28 39.69 3.68
N ASN A 97 32.47 38.66 3.48
CA ASN A 97 31.08 38.78 3.04
C ASN A 97 30.17 38.37 4.20
N THR A 98 29.15 39.16 4.48
CA THR A 98 28.14 38.83 5.50
C THR A 98 27.17 37.80 4.95
N GLU A 99 27.09 36.64 5.62
CA GLU A 99 26.13 35.58 5.30
C GLU A 99 24.87 35.71 6.16
N PHE A 100 25.05 36.06 7.45
CA PHE A 100 23.94 36.31 8.36
C PHE A 100 24.10 37.63 9.10
N ASP A 101 23.00 38.37 9.20
CA ASP A 101 22.83 39.56 10.03
C ASP A 101 21.71 39.28 11.04
N ILE A 102 22.10 39.16 12.31
CA ILE A 102 21.26 38.57 13.36
C ILE A 102 21.12 39.56 14.51
N THR A 103 19.88 39.89 14.87
CA THR A 103 19.60 40.73 16.03
C THR A 103 18.88 39.92 17.10
N ILE A 104 19.51 39.76 18.27
CA ILE A 104 18.89 39.20 19.46
C ILE A 104 18.29 40.36 20.25
N ASN A 105 16.99 40.32 20.52
CA ASN A 105 16.28 41.37 21.25
C ASN A 105 15.49 40.78 22.44
N GLY A 106 15.23 41.62 23.44
CA GLY A 106 14.36 41.29 24.56
C GLY A 106 15.05 41.37 25.91
N LYS A 107 14.40 40.78 26.92
CA LYS A 107 14.87 40.72 28.31
C LYS A 107 15.23 39.29 28.65
N ILE A 108 16.52 38.98 28.60
CA ILE A 108 17.07 37.64 28.79
C ILE A 108 17.80 37.61 30.14
N THR A 109 17.29 36.85 31.10
CA THR A 109 17.80 36.79 32.49
C THR A 109 18.68 35.57 32.77
N THR A 110 18.75 34.62 31.84
CA THR A 110 19.58 33.41 31.87
C THR A 110 20.20 33.20 30.49
N GLN A 111 21.25 32.38 30.37
CA GLN A 111 21.93 32.20 29.09
C GLN A 111 20.95 31.80 27.99
N TYR A 112 21.01 32.50 26.87
CA TYR A 112 20.26 32.21 25.66
C TYR A 112 21.23 31.88 24.53
N LEU A 113 21.00 30.75 23.87
CA LEU A 113 21.73 30.33 22.67
C LEU A 113 20.73 30.16 21.53
N ALA A 114 21.13 30.64 20.35
CA ALA A 114 20.47 30.41 19.09
C ALA A 114 21.44 29.74 18.13
N SER A 115 20.93 29.17 17.04
CA SER A 115 21.78 28.64 15.98
C SER A 115 21.29 29.01 14.59
N VAL A 116 22.23 29.14 13.65
CA VAL A 116 21.94 29.29 12.21
C VAL A 116 22.81 28.34 11.42
N VAL A 117 22.35 27.91 10.24
CA VAL A 117 23.05 26.96 9.36
C VAL A 117 23.38 27.63 8.04
N ALA A 118 24.68 27.70 7.69
CA ALA A 118 25.16 28.07 6.37
C ALA A 118 25.33 26.83 5.49
N ASP A 119 24.89 26.90 4.24
CA ASP A 119 25.01 25.88 3.21
C ASP A 119 25.92 26.29 2.03
N ASN A 120 25.95 27.57 1.69
CA ASN A 120 26.80 28.13 0.63
C ASN A 120 28.25 28.37 1.11
N LEU A 121 28.99 27.30 1.40
CA LEU A 121 30.35 27.38 1.92
C LEU A 121 31.38 27.78 0.84
N PRO A 122 32.37 28.64 1.14
CA PRO A 122 33.45 28.94 0.21
C PRO A 122 34.37 27.74 -0.08
N PRO A 123 35.20 27.79 -1.13
CA PRO A 123 36.23 26.79 -1.38
C PRO A 123 37.16 26.63 -0.16
N ARG A 124 37.48 25.37 0.19
CA ARG A 124 38.33 25.07 1.34
C ARG A 124 39.81 25.32 1.03
N PRO A 125 40.64 25.70 2.02
CA PRO A 125 40.23 26.14 3.35
C PRO A 125 39.63 27.54 3.30
N PHE A 126 38.67 27.82 4.17
CA PHE A 126 38.05 29.15 4.28
C PHE A 126 38.01 29.64 5.73
N SER A 127 37.98 30.95 5.90
CA SER A 127 37.87 31.58 7.21
C SER A 127 36.45 32.09 7.43
N VAL A 128 35.96 31.87 8.65
CA VAL A 128 34.69 32.38 9.14
C VAL A 128 34.96 33.29 10.32
N ARG A 129 34.16 34.33 10.50
CA ARG A 129 34.24 35.16 11.70
C ARG A 129 32.87 35.60 12.17
N MET A 130 32.77 35.78 13.49
CA MET A 130 31.63 36.42 14.13
C MET A 130 32.04 37.84 14.53
N VAL A 131 31.26 38.81 14.09
CA VAL A 131 31.47 40.24 14.35
C VAL A 131 30.30 40.74 15.17
N ARG A 132 30.59 41.50 16.23
CA ARG A 132 29.57 42.18 17.01
C ARG A 132 29.47 43.64 16.54
N VAL A 133 28.30 44.07 16.09
CA VAL A 133 28.09 45.46 15.63
C VAL A 133 27.67 46.36 16.78
N THR A 134 26.92 45.84 17.75
CA THR A 134 26.52 46.61 18.94
C THR A 134 27.72 46.85 19.86
N PRO A 135 27.94 48.07 20.39
CA PRO A 135 29.02 48.35 21.32
C PRO A 135 29.03 47.43 22.55
N ASP A 136 30.22 47.13 23.07
CA ASP A 136 30.40 46.42 24.33
C ASP A 136 29.86 47.26 25.50
N SER A 137 29.35 46.60 26.54
CA SER A 137 28.91 47.33 27.72
C SER A 137 30.09 47.97 28.46
N THR A 138 29.93 49.24 28.82
CA THR A 138 30.88 49.99 29.65
C THR A 138 30.45 50.08 31.12
N THR A 139 29.27 49.54 31.47
CA THR A 139 28.71 49.62 32.83
C THR A 139 28.03 48.32 33.25
N ASP A 140 27.99 48.03 34.54
CA ASP A 140 27.27 46.84 35.04
C ASP A 140 25.74 46.91 34.83
N ARG A 141 25.22 48.09 34.50
CA ARG A 141 23.79 48.33 34.26
C ARG A 141 23.31 47.75 32.93
N LEU A 142 24.17 47.74 31.92
CA LEU A 142 23.89 47.13 30.62
C LEU A 142 24.56 45.76 30.57
N GLN A 143 23.76 44.70 30.56
CA GLN A 143 24.23 43.34 30.38
C GLN A 143 23.93 42.95 28.93
N ASN A 144 24.98 42.75 28.13
CA ASN A 144 24.86 42.41 26.71
C ASN A 144 26.03 41.55 26.23
N LYS A 145 26.59 40.73 27.12
CA LYS A 145 27.76 39.90 26.84
C LYS A 145 27.41 38.79 25.85
N THR A 146 27.98 38.86 24.65
CA THR A 146 27.76 37.91 23.57
C THR A 146 28.80 36.80 23.53
N LEU A 147 28.34 35.60 23.21
CA LEU A 147 29.14 34.38 23.19
C LEU A 147 29.00 33.69 21.83
N TRP A 148 30.12 33.30 21.25
CA TRP A 148 30.15 32.24 20.26
C TRP A 148 30.42 30.92 20.98
N SER A 149 29.37 30.10 21.14
CA SER A 149 29.42 28.86 21.91
C SER A 149 30.17 27.78 21.17
N SER A 150 29.77 27.49 19.94
CA SER A 150 30.35 26.43 19.12
C SER A 150 30.06 26.63 17.63
N TYR A 151 30.76 25.87 16.79
CA TYR A 151 30.33 25.62 15.43
C TYR A 151 30.39 24.13 15.14
N THR A 152 29.44 23.64 14.34
CA THR A 152 29.33 22.24 13.96
C THR A 152 29.54 22.11 12.46
N GLU A 153 30.53 21.31 12.10
CA GLU A 153 30.81 20.90 10.73
C GLU A 153 29.89 19.74 10.36
N ILE A 154 28.99 19.97 9.40
CA ILE A 154 27.94 19.03 9.03
C ILE A 154 28.26 18.43 7.65
N ILE A 155 28.21 17.11 7.57
CA ILE A 155 28.23 16.34 6.33
C ILE A 155 26.82 15.83 6.09
N ASP A 156 26.29 16.07 4.89
CA ASP A 156 24.93 15.67 4.53
C ASP A 156 24.87 14.23 4.00
N ILE A 157 23.68 13.63 4.08
CA ILE A 157 23.43 12.31 3.51
C ILE A 157 23.55 12.39 1.98
N ARG A 158 24.55 11.70 1.43
CA ARG A 158 24.74 11.57 -0.03
C ARG A 158 24.11 10.32 -0.63
N GLN A 159 23.49 9.48 0.19
CA GLN A 159 22.88 8.24 -0.26
C GLN A 159 21.51 8.51 -0.87
N GLY A 160 21.38 8.19 -2.16
CA GLY A 160 20.08 7.95 -2.79
C GLY A 160 19.63 6.51 -2.56
N TYR A 161 18.32 6.26 -2.64
CA TYR A 161 17.71 4.94 -2.52
C TYR A 161 16.90 4.60 -3.78
N PRO A 162 17.54 4.41 -4.95
CA PRO A 162 16.83 4.22 -6.21
C PRO A 162 15.74 3.14 -6.15
N GLY A 163 14.58 3.44 -6.72
CA GLY A 163 13.42 2.56 -6.69
C GLY A 163 12.80 2.39 -5.30
N THR A 164 13.09 3.28 -4.35
CA THR A 164 12.49 3.30 -3.01
C THR A 164 12.07 4.72 -2.67
N ALA A 165 10.79 4.91 -2.35
CA ALA A 165 10.32 6.18 -1.83
C ALA A 165 10.87 6.37 -0.41
N VAL A 166 11.47 7.53 -0.15
CA VAL A 166 12.04 7.86 1.17
C VAL A 166 11.52 9.22 1.60
N ALA A 167 11.12 9.34 2.86
CA ALA A 167 10.70 10.60 3.46
C ALA A 167 11.55 10.89 4.70
N GLY A 168 12.17 12.05 4.72
CA GLY A 168 12.85 12.63 5.86
C GLY A 168 11.97 13.68 6.52
N LEU A 169 12.04 13.74 7.86
CA LEU A 169 11.38 14.75 8.67
C LEU A 169 12.41 15.42 9.59
N LEU A 170 12.50 16.74 9.51
CA LEU A 170 13.20 17.60 10.46
C LEU A 170 12.16 18.36 11.28
N VAL A 171 12.34 18.38 12.59
CA VAL A 171 11.47 19.09 13.54
C VAL A 171 12.32 19.96 14.43
N ASP A 172 11.84 21.16 14.72
CA ASP A 172 12.46 22.06 15.68
C ASP A 172 12.27 21.53 17.11
N ALA A 173 13.40 21.35 17.81
CA ALA A 173 13.40 20.87 19.18
C ALA A 173 12.73 21.86 20.15
N GLU A 174 12.71 23.16 19.87
CA GLU A 174 12.04 24.15 20.72
C GLU A 174 10.52 23.93 20.79
N GLN A 175 9.92 23.48 19.69
CA GLN A 175 8.47 23.31 19.58
C GLN A 175 7.99 21.94 20.04
N PHE A 176 8.77 20.89 19.75
CA PHE A 176 8.38 19.51 20.02
C PHE A 176 9.03 18.92 21.29
N GLY A 177 9.97 19.65 21.89
CA GLY A 177 10.73 19.20 23.05
C GLY A 177 11.51 17.92 22.74
N SER A 178 11.69 17.07 23.76
CA SER A 178 12.37 15.77 23.64
C SER A 178 11.43 14.62 23.23
N GLN A 179 10.18 14.89 22.86
CA GLN A 179 9.23 13.85 22.52
C GLN A 179 9.48 13.28 21.12
N GLN A 180 9.43 11.95 21.01
CA GLN A 180 9.54 11.28 19.71
C GLN A 180 8.28 11.56 18.87
N VAL A 181 8.49 12.14 17.68
CA VAL A 181 7.40 12.48 16.76
C VAL A 181 6.91 11.24 16.02
N THR A 182 5.67 10.82 16.30
CA THR A 182 4.97 9.77 15.55
C THR A 182 4.50 10.31 14.19
N ARG A 183 4.65 9.50 13.13
CA ARG A 183 4.41 9.91 11.74
C ARG A 183 3.48 8.91 11.07
N ASN A 184 2.46 9.43 10.37
CA ASN A 184 1.57 8.64 9.53
C ASN A 184 1.63 9.18 8.10
N TYR A 185 1.72 8.29 7.13
CA TYR A 185 1.81 8.64 5.71
C TYR A 185 0.59 8.09 4.98
N HIS A 186 -0.11 8.98 4.26
CA HIS A 186 -1.15 8.59 3.31
C HIS A 186 -0.56 8.73 1.90
N LEU A 187 -0.34 7.61 1.23
CA LEU A 187 0.35 7.55 -0.05
C LEU A 187 -0.38 6.58 -0.99
N ARG A 188 -0.33 6.86 -2.30
CA ARG A 188 -0.85 5.95 -3.33
C ARG A 188 -0.01 4.66 -3.39
N GLY A 189 1.29 4.74 -3.14
CA GLY A 189 2.17 3.57 -3.16
C GLY A 189 2.87 3.42 -4.49
N ARG A 190 2.76 2.23 -5.10
CA ARG A 190 3.59 1.81 -6.22
C ARG A 190 2.92 2.04 -7.58
N ILE A 191 3.73 2.37 -8.60
CA ILE A 191 3.32 2.32 -10.01
C ILE A 191 3.44 0.88 -10.52
N PHE A 192 2.35 0.38 -11.10
CA PHE A 192 2.23 -0.98 -11.65
C PHE A 192 2.31 -0.97 -13.17
N GLN A 193 2.54 -2.14 -13.76
CA GLN A 193 2.37 -2.36 -15.20
C GLN A 193 0.93 -2.81 -15.46
N VAL A 194 0.15 -1.95 -16.10
CA VAL A 194 -1.28 -2.17 -16.39
C VAL A 194 -1.53 -2.20 -17.90
N PRO A 195 -2.66 -2.74 -18.41
CA PRO A 195 -2.97 -2.73 -19.84
C PRO A 195 -2.88 -1.34 -20.45
N SER A 196 -2.30 -1.25 -21.64
CA SER A 196 -2.22 0.00 -22.40
C SER A 196 -3.58 0.67 -22.59
N ASN A 197 -4.63 -0.13 -22.75
CA ASN A 197 -6.01 0.32 -22.96
C ASN A 197 -6.83 0.57 -21.69
N TYR A 198 -6.25 0.38 -20.50
CA TYR A 198 -6.90 0.60 -19.22
C TYR A 198 -6.60 2.00 -18.68
N ASP A 199 -7.64 2.72 -18.27
CA ASP A 199 -7.53 3.96 -17.49
C ASP A 199 -7.84 3.63 -16.01
N PRO A 200 -6.85 3.69 -15.10
CA PRO A 200 -7.04 3.33 -13.70
C PRO A 200 -7.83 4.36 -12.89
N ASP A 201 -7.87 5.63 -13.32
CA ASP A 201 -8.59 6.68 -12.59
C ASP A 201 -10.10 6.55 -12.85
N THR A 202 -10.49 6.34 -14.12
CA THR A 202 -11.89 6.13 -14.51
C THR A 202 -12.32 4.66 -14.45
N ARG A 203 -11.37 3.73 -14.32
CA ARG A 203 -11.57 2.26 -14.38
C ARG A 203 -12.19 1.78 -15.68
N THR A 204 -11.87 2.44 -16.78
CA THR A 204 -12.41 2.12 -18.11
C THR A 204 -11.40 1.41 -18.98
N TYR A 205 -11.91 0.59 -19.91
CA TYR A 205 -11.11 -0.17 -20.87
C TYR A 205 -11.56 0.21 -22.28
N THR A 206 -10.66 0.79 -23.08
CA THR A 206 -11.02 1.38 -24.38
C THR A 206 -10.47 0.56 -25.55
N GLY A 207 -11.36 -0.02 -26.37
CA GLY A 207 -10.96 -0.86 -27.50
C GLY A 207 -10.40 -2.23 -27.08
N LEU A 208 -9.94 -3.01 -28.06
CA LEU A 208 -9.34 -4.32 -27.82
C LEU A 208 -7.93 -4.16 -27.27
N TRP A 209 -7.61 -4.93 -26.23
CA TRP A 209 -6.26 -4.95 -25.68
C TRP A 209 -5.34 -5.85 -26.53
N ASP A 210 -4.18 -5.32 -26.91
CA ASP A 210 -3.16 -6.01 -27.71
C ASP A 210 -2.13 -6.78 -26.86
N GLY A 211 -2.28 -6.75 -25.53
CA GLY A 211 -1.37 -7.39 -24.59
C GLY A 211 -0.20 -6.52 -24.14
N THR A 212 -0.10 -5.26 -24.58
CA THR A 212 0.95 -4.32 -24.16
C THR A 212 0.64 -3.67 -22.81
N LEU A 213 1.67 -3.35 -22.04
CA LEU A 213 1.53 -2.76 -20.70
C LEU A 213 2.09 -1.34 -20.66
N LYS A 214 1.54 -0.50 -19.78
CA LYS A 214 2.00 0.86 -19.48
C LYS A 214 2.16 1.04 -17.96
N PRO A 215 3.07 1.92 -17.50
CA PRO A 215 3.19 2.27 -16.10
C PRO A 215 1.99 3.14 -15.66
N ALA A 216 1.25 2.72 -14.64
CA ALA A 216 0.25 3.55 -13.96
C ALA A 216 -0.01 3.07 -12.51
N TYR A 217 -0.48 3.98 -11.65
CA TYR A 217 -1.00 3.58 -10.34
C TYR A 217 -2.37 2.92 -10.49
N THR A 218 -2.61 1.83 -9.75
CA THR A 218 -3.92 1.21 -9.62
C THR A 218 -4.00 0.48 -8.28
N ASN A 219 -5.21 0.31 -7.77
CA ASN A 219 -5.50 -0.60 -6.65
C ASN A 219 -6.41 -1.75 -7.09
N ASN A 220 -6.46 -2.05 -8.40
CA ASN A 220 -7.12 -3.24 -8.91
C ASN A 220 -6.29 -4.48 -8.52
N PRO A 221 -6.87 -5.43 -7.78
CA PRO A 221 -6.14 -6.57 -7.24
C PRO A 221 -5.49 -7.47 -8.30
N ALA A 222 -6.02 -7.52 -9.53
CA ALA A 222 -5.46 -8.34 -10.60
C ALA A 222 -4.08 -7.84 -11.04
N TRP A 223 -3.93 -6.53 -11.20
CA TRP A 223 -2.66 -5.91 -11.58
C TRP A 223 -1.66 -5.88 -10.42
N CYS A 224 -2.15 -5.72 -9.18
CA CYS A 224 -1.33 -5.92 -7.98
C CYS A 224 -0.79 -7.36 -7.91
N THR A 225 -1.61 -8.36 -8.27
CA THR A 225 -1.22 -9.78 -8.32
C THR A 225 -0.18 -10.05 -9.41
N MET A 226 -0.36 -9.47 -10.60
CA MET A 226 0.61 -9.55 -11.68
C MET A 226 1.99 -9.02 -11.25
N ASP A 227 2.01 -7.89 -10.55
CA ASP A 227 3.26 -7.27 -10.10
C ASP A 227 3.96 -8.09 -9.00
N ILE A 228 3.26 -8.59 -7.98
CA ILE A 228 3.91 -9.42 -6.95
C ILE A 228 4.46 -10.74 -7.52
N LEU A 229 3.88 -11.25 -8.60
CA LEU A 229 4.38 -12.43 -9.30
C LEU A 229 5.62 -12.14 -10.14
N THR A 230 5.66 -10.99 -10.81
CA THR A 230 6.66 -10.72 -11.85
C THR A 230 7.76 -9.77 -11.43
N HIS A 231 7.63 -9.10 -10.28
CA HIS A 231 8.62 -8.10 -9.86
C HIS A 231 9.91 -8.75 -9.32
N PRO A 232 11.11 -8.38 -9.84
CA PRO A 232 12.36 -9.08 -9.53
C PRO A 232 12.97 -8.75 -8.15
N ARG A 233 12.52 -7.66 -7.51
CA ARG A 233 13.10 -7.17 -6.24
C ARG A 233 12.42 -7.74 -4.98
N TYR A 234 11.10 -7.79 -4.97
CA TYR A 234 10.29 -8.18 -3.79
C TYR A 234 9.25 -9.25 -4.11
N GLY A 235 9.03 -9.54 -5.39
CA GLY A 235 8.08 -10.53 -5.86
C GLY A 235 8.75 -11.82 -6.29
N LEU A 236 8.03 -12.62 -7.07
CA LEU A 236 8.52 -13.87 -7.66
C LEU A 236 9.23 -13.69 -9.01
N GLY A 237 9.54 -12.45 -9.41
CA GLY A 237 10.06 -12.11 -10.75
C GLY A 237 11.40 -12.74 -11.15
N ARG A 238 12.14 -13.30 -10.19
CA ARG A 238 13.36 -14.09 -10.47
C ARG A 238 13.07 -15.51 -10.93
N ARG A 239 11.82 -15.98 -10.76
CA ARG A 239 11.37 -17.35 -11.05
C ARG A 239 10.18 -17.38 -12.01
N ILE A 240 9.30 -16.38 -11.94
CA ILE A 240 8.10 -16.25 -12.76
C ILE A 240 8.21 -14.95 -13.55
N GLY A 241 8.43 -15.06 -14.86
CA GLY A 241 8.40 -13.92 -15.76
C GLY A 241 6.98 -13.55 -16.17
N VAL A 242 6.84 -12.40 -16.85
CA VAL A 242 5.55 -11.94 -17.40
C VAL A 242 4.92 -12.96 -18.35
N ALA A 243 5.74 -13.72 -19.09
CA ALA A 243 5.28 -14.77 -20.00
C ALA A 243 4.73 -16.01 -19.27
N ASP A 244 5.14 -16.24 -18.03
CA ASP A 244 4.74 -17.37 -17.21
C ASP A 244 3.42 -17.12 -16.47
N VAL A 245 2.82 -15.94 -16.64
CA VAL A 245 1.54 -15.55 -16.03
C VAL A 245 0.49 -15.33 -17.12
N ASP A 246 -0.69 -15.91 -16.93
CA ASP A 246 -1.82 -15.73 -17.83
C ASP A 246 -2.46 -14.34 -17.68
N LYS A 247 -1.82 -13.34 -18.30
CA LYS A 247 -2.28 -11.95 -18.29
C LYS A 247 -3.68 -11.76 -18.86
N TRP A 248 -4.15 -12.68 -19.71
CA TRP A 248 -5.49 -12.61 -20.30
C TRP A 248 -6.57 -13.03 -19.30
N ALA A 249 -6.32 -14.06 -18.49
CA ALA A 249 -7.19 -14.41 -17.38
C ALA A 249 -7.26 -13.27 -16.34
N LEU A 250 -6.10 -12.69 -15.98
CA LEU A 250 -6.05 -11.53 -15.10
C LEU A 250 -6.77 -10.31 -15.68
N TYR A 251 -6.73 -10.11 -17.00
CA TYR A 251 -7.46 -9.02 -17.65
C TYR A 251 -8.98 -9.14 -17.48
N ALA A 252 -9.54 -10.34 -17.69
CA ALA A 252 -10.96 -10.59 -17.49
C ALA A 252 -11.37 -10.41 -16.01
N ILE A 253 -10.53 -10.89 -15.09
CA ILE A 253 -10.72 -10.71 -13.64
C ILE A 253 -10.65 -9.22 -13.27
N ALA A 254 -9.69 -8.48 -13.82
CA ALA A 254 -9.52 -7.04 -13.57
C ALA A 254 -10.79 -6.26 -13.96
N GLN A 255 -11.37 -6.57 -15.13
CA GLN A 255 -12.62 -5.97 -15.57
C GLN A 255 -13.77 -6.28 -14.62
N TYR A 256 -13.85 -7.51 -14.10
CA TYR A 256 -14.85 -7.88 -13.09
C TYR A 256 -14.67 -7.11 -11.77
N CYS A 257 -13.43 -6.95 -11.31
CA CYS A 257 -13.09 -6.18 -10.11
C CYS A 257 -13.44 -4.68 -10.24
N ASP A 258 -13.30 -4.11 -11.43
CA ASP A 258 -13.57 -2.70 -11.72
C ASP A 258 -15.05 -2.35 -11.92
N GLN A 259 -15.94 -3.34 -12.03
CA GLN A 259 -17.38 -3.10 -12.17
C GLN A 259 -17.92 -2.30 -10.98
N GLN A 260 -18.68 -1.24 -11.27
CA GLN A 260 -19.38 -0.47 -10.25
C GLN A 260 -20.53 -1.30 -9.66
N VAL A 261 -20.53 -1.45 -8.35
CA VAL A 261 -21.56 -2.15 -7.58
C VAL A 261 -22.06 -1.24 -6.46
N PRO A 262 -23.29 -1.45 -5.93
CA PRO A 262 -23.75 -0.71 -4.77
C PRO A 262 -22.80 -0.86 -3.57
N ASP A 263 -22.51 0.25 -2.90
CA ASP A 263 -21.67 0.30 -1.70
C ASP A 263 -22.40 -0.11 -0.41
N GLY A 264 -23.74 -0.25 -0.48
CA GLY A 264 -24.61 -0.55 0.67
C GLY A 264 -25.11 0.69 1.42
N PHE A 265 -24.70 1.89 1.00
CA PHE A 265 -24.99 3.18 1.65
C PHE A 265 -25.61 4.21 0.69
N GLY A 266 -26.03 3.79 -0.50
CA GLY A 266 -26.71 4.62 -1.50
C GLY A 266 -25.79 5.14 -2.62
N GLY A 267 -24.52 4.78 -2.61
CA GLY A 267 -23.55 5.06 -3.67
C GLY A 267 -23.14 3.82 -4.44
N THR A 268 -22.12 3.98 -5.27
CA THR A 268 -21.45 2.87 -5.97
C THR A 268 -19.96 2.89 -5.71
N GLU A 269 -19.35 1.72 -5.73
CA GLU A 269 -17.91 1.53 -5.63
C GLU A 269 -17.46 0.42 -6.57
N PRO A 270 -16.16 0.36 -6.91
CA PRO A 270 -15.60 -0.79 -7.62
C PRO A 270 -15.83 -2.07 -6.80
N ARG A 271 -16.17 -3.16 -7.49
CA ARG A 271 -16.51 -4.44 -6.85
C ARG A 271 -15.44 -4.91 -5.88
N MET A 272 -14.17 -4.84 -6.29
CA MET A 272 -13.02 -5.31 -5.52
C MET A 272 -11.85 -4.34 -5.69
N THR A 273 -11.29 -3.89 -4.57
CA THR A 273 -10.07 -3.08 -4.50
C THR A 273 -9.09 -3.69 -3.50
N LEU A 274 -7.80 -3.44 -3.69
CA LEU A 274 -6.72 -3.93 -2.84
C LEU A 274 -5.77 -2.80 -2.46
N ASN A 275 -5.77 -2.43 -1.18
CA ASN A 275 -4.84 -1.47 -0.60
C ASN A 275 -4.08 -2.19 0.53
N ALA A 276 -2.98 -2.87 0.17
CA ALA A 276 -2.15 -3.60 1.11
C ALA A 276 -0.76 -2.97 1.26
N TYR A 277 -0.22 -3.03 2.48
CA TYR A 277 1.17 -2.72 2.76
C TYR A 277 1.83 -3.96 3.38
N MET A 278 3.04 -4.29 2.93
CA MET A 278 3.77 -5.48 3.36
C MET A 278 5.08 -5.08 4.03
N THR A 279 5.26 -5.48 5.28
CA THR A 279 6.43 -5.09 6.10
C THR A 279 7.40 -6.23 6.35
N SER A 280 6.96 -7.48 6.18
CA SER A 280 7.74 -8.68 6.50
C SER A 280 7.75 -9.68 5.35
N GLN A 281 8.82 -10.47 5.28
CA GLN A 281 8.93 -11.56 4.32
C GLN A 281 8.00 -12.71 4.74
N ARG A 282 7.22 -13.20 3.78
CA ARG A 282 6.29 -14.34 3.97
C ARG A 282 6.50 -15.38 2.87
N LYS A 283 5.95 -16.57 3.07
CA LYS A 283 5.97 -17.61 2.03
C LYS A 283 5.20 -17.10 0.81
N ALA A 284 5.77 -17.29 -0.37
CA ALA A 284 5.21 -16.71 -1.59
C ALA A 284 3.80 -17.23 -1.91
N TYR A 285 3.51 -18.49 -1.60
CA TYR A 285 2.18 -19.07 -1.76
C TYR A 285 1.15 -18.38 -0.86
N ASP A 286 1.48 -18.12 0.41
CA ASP A 286 0.57 -17.44 1.34
C ASP A 286 0.27 -16.00 0.87
N VAL A 287 1.29 -15.29 0.37
CA VAL A 287 1.10 -13.94 -0.21
C VAL A 287 0.22 -14.01 -1.46
N LEU A 288 0.46 -14.96 -2.35
CA LEU A 288 -0.35 -15.13 -3.55
C LEU A 288 -1.81 -15.46 -3.19
N ALA A 289 -2.01 -16.35 -2.21
CA ALA A 289 -3.33 -16.71 -1.70
C ALA A 289 -4.08 -15.50 -1.13
N ASP A 290 -3.41 -14.65 -0.35
CA ASP A 290 -4.00 -13.41 0.18
C ASP A 290 -4.49 -12.48 -0.95
N PHE A 291 -3.66 -12.27 -1.98
CA PHE A 291 -4.03 -11.43 -3.13
C PHE A 291 -5.19 -12.05 -3.93
N CYS A 292 -5.15 -13.37 -4.13
CA CYS A 292 -6.20 -14.12 -4.82
C CYS A 292 -7.52 -14.13 -4.05
N SER A 293 -7.48 -14.13 -2.71
CA SER A 293 -8.68 -14.11 -1.85
C SER A 293 -9.55 -12.88 -2.09
N VAL A 294 -8.94 -11.72 -2.37
CA VAL A 294 -9.66 -10.47 -2.67
C VAL A 294 -10.46 -10.57 -3.96
N MET A 295 -9.91 -11.28 -4.95
CA MET A 295 -10.54 -11.50 -6.25
C MET A 295 -11.47 -12.72 -6.27
N ARG A 296 -11.52 -13.50 -5.17
CA ARG A 296 -12.17 -14.80 -5.10
C ARG A 296 -11.69 -15.74 -6.21
N CYS A 297 -10.37 -15.77 -6.43
CA CYS A 297 -9.79 -16.64 -7.43
C CYS A 297 -8.88 -17.70 -6.82
N MET A 298 -8.71 -18.79 -7.54
CA MET A 298 -7.73 -19.83 -7.25
C MET A 298 -6.57 -19.71 -8.24
N PRO A 299 -5.31 -19.61 -7.76
CA PRO A 299 -4.14 -19.70 -8.63
C PRO A 299 -3.91 -21.16 -9.04
N VAL A 300 -3.78 -21.42 -10.34
CA VAL A 300 -3.63 -22.76 -10.90
C VAL A 300 -2.43 -22.78 -11.85
N TRP A 301 -1.54 -23.75 -11.66
CA TRP A 301 -0.49 -24.04 -12.63
C TRP A 301 -1.03 -25.00 -13.69
N ASN A 302 -1.24 -24.53 -14.93
CA ASN A 302 -1.80 -25.36 -16.00
C ASN A 302 -0.75 -26.19 -16.76
N GLY A 303 0.46 -26.33 -16.21
CA GLY A 303 1.58 -27.01 -16.84
C GLY A 303 2.48 -26.10 -17.69
N SER A 304 1.97 -24.94 -18.15
CA SER A 304 2.73 -23.97 -18.95
C SER A 304 2.88 -22.60 -18.28
N ARG A 305 1.82 -22.13 -17.62
CA ARG A 305 1.75 -20.80 -16.98
C ARG A 305 0.86 -20.84 -15.75
N MET A 306 1.06 -19.86 -14.88
CA MET A 306 0.16 -19.55 -13.78
C MET A 306 -1.10 -18.88 -14.34
N THR A 307 -2.24 -19.55 -14.23
CA THR A 307 -3.56 -19.01 -14.57
C THR A 307 -4.41 -18.84 -13.31
N PHE A 308 -5.51 -18.10 -13.45
CA PHE A 308 -6.37 -17.73 -12.32
C PHE A 308 -7.81 -18.05 -12.67
N VAL A 309 -8.45 -18.82 -11.80
CA VAL A 309 -9.86 -19.18 -11.98
C VAL A 309 -10.67 -18.48 -10.91
N GLN A 310 -11.49 -17.52 -11.35
CA GLN A 310 -12.30 -16.70 -10.47
C GLN A 310 -13.68 -17.31 -10.27
N ASP A 311 -14.14 -17.33 -9.02
CA ASP A 311 -15.53 -17.59 -8.68
C ASP A 311 -16.41 -16.43 -9.17
N ARG A 312 -16.97 -16.63 -10.37
CA ARG A 312 -17.92 -15.72 -11.01
C ARG A 312 -18.94 -16.54 -11.81
N PRO A 313 -20.18 -16.03 -11.98
CA PRO A 313 -21.18 -16.69 -12.80
C PRO A 313 -20.62 -17.02 -14.19
N SER A 314 -20.69 -18.30 -14.56
CA SER A 314 -20.19 -18.86 -15.83
C SER A 314 -21.10 -20.02 -16.25
N ASP A 315 -21.08 -20.36 -17.54
CA ASP A 315 -21.85 -21.49 -18.07
C ASP A 315 -21.24 -22.83 -17.65
N SER A 316 -22.08 -23.87 -17.59
CA SER A 316 -21.62 -25.22 -17.31
C SER A 316 -20.76 -25.74 -18.48
N ALA A 317 -19.55 -26.19 -18.16
CA ALA A 317 -18.63 -26.77 -19.12
C ALA A 317 -19.08 -28.15 -19.60
N TRP A 318 -19.72 -28.93 -18.72
CA TRP A 318 -20.16 -30.28 -19.04
C TRP A 318 -21.26 -30.80 -18.10
N THR A 319 -22.00 -31.80 -18.59
CA THR A 319 -23.01 -32.54 -17.82
C THR A 319 -22.57 -33.98 -17.60
N TYR A 320 -22.45 -34.38 -16.34
CA TYR A 320 -22.19 -35.75 -15.93
C TYR A 320 -23.48 -36.47 -15.53
N THR A 321 -23.70 -37.67 -16.07
CA THR A 321 -24.84 -38.56 -15.81
C THR A 321 -24.32 -39.92 -15.33
N ASN A 322 -25.17 -40.77 -14.75
CA ASN A 322 -24.75 -42.12 -14.34
C ASN A 322 -24.19 -42.96 -15.52
N SER A 323 -24.47 -42.60 -16.78
CA SER A 323 -23.93 -43.30 -17.95
C SER A 323 -22.49 -42.91 -18.30
N ASN A 324 -22.03 -41.73 -17.89
CA ASN A 324 -20.69 -41.22 -18.23
C ASN A 324 -19.72 -41.18 -17.03
N VAL A 325 -20.21 -41.59 -15.87
CA VAL A 325 -19.42 -41.84 -14.67
C VAL A 325 -19.02 -43.31 -14.58
N VAL A 326 -17.77 -43.56 -14.19
CA VAL A 326 -17.22 -44.90 -13.98
C VAL A 326 -18.04 -45.62 -12.90
N GLY A 327 -18.63 -46.75 -13.27
CA GLY A 327 -19.51 -47.51 -12.38
C GLY A 327 -20.86 -46.84 -12.08
N GLY A 328 -21.16 -45.71 -12.73
CA GLY A 328 -22.42 -44.98 -12.62
C GLY A 328 -22.77 -44.49 -11.22
N ARG A 329 -21.77 -44.26 -10.37
CA ARG A 329 -21.95 -43.91 -8.95
C ARG A 329 -21.38 -42.54 -8.64
N PHE A 330 -22.22 -41.71 -8.04
CA PHE A 330 -21.82 -40.47 -7.39
C PHE A 330 -21.73 -40.73 -5.89
N LYS A 331 -20.65 -40.27 -5.26
CA LYS A 331 -20.48 -40.37 -3.81
C LYS A 331 -20.62 -38.98 -3.20
N TYR A 332 -21.68 -38.79 -2.43
CA TYR A 332 -21.93 -37.53 -1.75
C TYR A 332 -21.36 -37.55 -0.33
N SER A 333 -20.76 -36.43 0.06
CA SER A 333 -20.44 -36.11 1.44
C SER A 333 -21.02 -34.74 1.78
N PHE A 334 -21.32 -34.52 3.05
CA PHE A 334 -21.95 -33.29 3.52
C PHE A 334 -21.06 -32.60 4.53
N SER A 335 -20.97 -31.27 4.46
CA SER A 335 -20.29 -30.49 5.49
C SER A 335 -21.03 -30.61 6.83
N ALA A 336 -20.31 -30.66 7.95
CA ALA A 336 -20.98 -30.74 9.25
C ALA A 336 -21.65 -29.40 9.60
N LEU A 337 -22.80 -29.43 10.27
CA LEU A 337 -23.53 -28.21 10.64
C LEU A 337 -22.67 -27.23 11.47
N LYS A 338 -21.80 -27.76 12.33
CA LYS A 338 -20.86 -26.96 13.16
C LYS A 338 -19.83 -26.16 12.35
N ASP A 339 -19.55 -26.61 11.11
CA ASP A 339 -18.59 -25.98 10.23
C ASP A 339 -19.27 -24.93 9.31
N ARG A 340 -20.60 -24.77 9.43
CA ARG A 340 -21.41 -23.80 8.68
C ARG A 340 -21.70 -22.59 9.58
N HIS A 341 -21.01 -21.50 9.34
CA HIS A 341 -21.18 -20.25 10.06
C HIS A 341 -22.34 -19.44 9.47
N ASN A 342 -23.10 -18.80 10.34
CA ASN A 342 -24.27 -17.97 9.99
C ASN A 342 -24.15 -16.54 10.54
N ALA A 343 -22.97 -16.20 11.06
CA ALA A 343 -22.54 -14.87 11.41
C ALA A 343 -21.05 -14.74 11.04
N ILE A 344 -20.69 -13.68 10.32
CA ILE A 344 -19.30 -13.40 9.92
C ILE A 344 -18.92 -12.00 10.39
N GLU A 345 -17.89 -11.91 11.23
CA GLU A 345 -17.22 -10.65 11.60
C GLU A 345 -16.00 -10.46 10.66
N VAL A 346 -16.11 -9.50 9.75
CA VAL A 346 -15.06 -9.16 8.79
C VAL A 346 -14.32 -7.91 9.24
N ARG A 347 -13.03 -8.04 9.52
CA ARG A 347 -12.17 -6.90 9.84
C ARG A 347 -11.62 -6.25 8.58
N TYR A 348 -11.65 -4.94 8.53
CA TYR A 348 -11.11 -4.13 7.43
C TYR A 348 -10.40 -2.88 7.98
N THR A 349 -9.56 -2.25 7.16
CA THR A 349 -8.89 -0.99 7.54
C THR A 349 -9.79 0.17 7.16
N ASP A 350 -10.18 1.02 8.10
CA ASP A 350 -11.23 2.02 7.88
C ASP A 350 -10.67 3.43 7.68
N PRO A 351 -10.73 4.00 6.45
CA PRO A 351 -10.25 5.35 6.19
C PRO A 351 -11.05 6.42 6.95
N LEU A 352 -12.32 6.17 7.28
CA LEU A 352 -13.18 7.11 8.02
C LEU A 352 -12.90 7.07 9.53
N ASN A 353 -12.29 5.98 10.02
CA ASN A 353 -11.82 5.84 11.40
C ASN A 353 -10.30 5.98 11.51
N GLY A 354 -9.71 6.92 10.77
CA GLY A 354 -8.29 7.25 10.86
C GLY A 354 -7.36 6.10 10.46
N TRP A 355 -7.78 5.23 9.54
CA TRP A 355 -7.06 4.02 9.10
C TRP A 355 -6.86 2.96 10.19
N GLN A 356 -7.69 2.98 11.24
CA GLN A 356 -7.73 1.91 12.24
C GLN A 356 -8.55 0.72 11.75
N THR A 357 -8.38 -0.44 12.39
CA THR A 357 -9.17 -1.62 12.08
C THR A 357 -10.60 -1.46 12.59
N SER A 358 -11.58 -1.55 11.69
CA SER A 358 -13.00 -1.64 11.99
C SER A 358 -13.51 -3.06 11.68
N THR A 359 -14.67 -3.43 12.22
CA THR A 359 -15.31 -4.74 11.97
C THR A 359 -16.69 -4.52 11.39
N GLU A 360 -17.00 -5.22 10.29
CA GLU A 360 -18.34 -5.32 9.72
C GLU A 360 -18.93 -6.69 10.05
N LEU A 361 -20.16 -6.70 10.56
CA LEU A 361 -20.88 -7.91 10.93
C LEU A 361 -21.95 -8.23 9.87
N VAL A 362 -21.94 -9.47 9.39
CA VAL A 362 -22.94 -10.01 8.46
C VAL A 362 -23.61 -11.22 9.13
N GLU A 363 -24.94 -11.25 9.17
CA GLU A 363 -25.69 -12.30 9.87
C GLU A 363 -26.89 -12.79 9.04
N ASP A 364 -27.13 -14.10 9.09
CA ASP A 364 -28.37 -14.70 8.61
C ASP A 364 -29.29 -15.08 9.78
N HIS A 365 -30.19 -14.17 10.13
CA HIS A 365 -31.12 -14.37 11.26
C HIS A 365 -32.00 -15.61 11.09
N ALA A 366 -32.35 -16.00 9.86
CA ALA A 366 -33.18 -17.18 9.62
C ALA A 366 -32.46 -18.47 10.03
N SER A 367 -31.20 -18.65 9.61
CA SER A 367 -30.39 -19.79 10.04
C SER A 367 -30.04 -19.74 11.52
N GLN A 368 -29.82 -18.55 12.10
CA GLN A 368 -29.55 -18.41 13.54
C GLN A 368 -30.73 -18.85 14.41
N ILE A 369 -31.97 -18.51 14.03
CA ILE A 369 -33.17 -18.97 14.74
C ILE A 369 -33.26 -20.50 14.73
N ARG A 370 -32.85 -21.13 13.63
CA ARG A 370 -32.98 -22.58 13.44
C ARG A 370 -31.84 -23.39 14.05
N TYR A 371 -30.61 -22.91 13.95
CA TYR A 371 -29.40 -23.68 14.29
C TYR A 371 -28.56 -23.07 15.42
N GLY A 372 -28.96 -21.91 15.94
CA GLY A 372 -28.15 -21.11 16.87
C GLY A 372 -27.06 -20.31 16.15
N ARG A 373 -26.51 -19.30 16.83
CA ARG A 373 -25.47 -18.43 16.28
C ARG A 373 -24.12 -19.15 16.21
N ASN A 374 -23.53 -19.20 15.02
CA ASN A 374 -22.19 -19.73 14.76
C ASN A 374 -21.35 -18.66 14.05
N LEU A 375 -20.30 -18.18 14.73
CA LEU A 375 -19.56 -16.97 14.36
C LEU A 375 -18.18 -17.31 13.81
N LEU A 376 -17.90 -16.84 12.59
CA LEU A 376 -16.55 -16.79 12.02
C LEU A 376 -15.98 -15.38 12.15
N LYS A 377 -14.72 -15.27 12.56
CA LYS A 377 -13.96 -14.01 12.53
C LYS A 377 -12.89 -14.11 11.46
N MET A 378 -12.86 -13.13 10.55
CA MET A 378 -11.88 -13.11 9.46
C MET A 378 -11.36 -11.70 9.19
N ASP A 379 -10.16 -11.64 8.61
CA ASP A 379 -9.56 -10.40 8.14
C ASP A 379 -9.72 -10.30 6.61
N ALA A 380 -10.28 -9.19 6.12
CA ALA A 380 -10.33 -8.91 4.69
C ALA A 380 -9.02 -8.26 4.25
N PHE A 381 -8.14 -9.05 3.63
CA PHE A 381 -6.80 -8.61 3.23
C PHE A 381 -6.83 -7.35 2.35
N GLY A 382 -6.17 -6.29 2.81
CA GLY A 382 -6.06 -5.00 2.11
C GLY A 382 -7.39 -4.32 1.78
N CYS A 383 -8.48 -4.70 2.46
CA CYS A 383 -9.79 -4.10 2.29
C CYS A 383 -9.86 -2.76 3.03
N THR A 384 -10.28 -1.70 2.32
CA THR A 384 -10.47 -0.36 2.88
C THR A 384 -11.88 0.19 2.70
N SER A 385 -12.81 -0.65 2.24
CA SER A 385 -14.22 -0.28 2.09
C SER A 385 -15.08 -1.18 2.98
N ARG A 386 -15.98 -0.55 3.73
CA ARG A 386 -17.01 -1.24 4.50
C ARG A 386 -17.93 -2.07 3.58
N GLY A 387 -18.30 -1.55 2.41
CA GLY A 387 -19.13 -2.24 1.43
C GLY A 387 -18.47 -3.51 0.89
N GLN A 388 -17.17 -3.42 0.57
CA GLN A 388 -16.38 -4.59 0.16
C GLN A 388 -16.24 -5.63 1.30
N ALA A 389 -16.01 -5.19 2.54
CA ALA A 389 -15.98 -6.07 3.71
C ALA A 389 -17.32 -6.80 3.89
N HIS A 390 -18.44 -6.08 3.80
CA HIS A 390 -19.78 -6.64 3.87
C HIS A 390 -20.03 -7.69 2.77
N ARG A 391 -19.71 -7.38 1.50
CA ARG A 391 -19.83 -8.34 0.39
C ARG A 391 -18.94 -9.57 0.55
N THR A 392 -17.79 -9.43 1.20
CA THR A 392 -16.88 -10.54 1.51
C THR A 392 -17.50 -11.44 2.57
N GLY A 393 -18.03 -10.88 3.65
CA GLY A 393 -18.73 -11.63 4.69
C GLY A 393 -19.97 -12.36 4.16
N LEU A 394 -20.78 -11.68 3.33
CA LEU A 394 -21.93 -12.29 2.65
C LEU A 394 -21.50 -13.47 1.76
N TRP A 395 -20.41 -13.32 1.00
CA TRP A 395 -19.93 -14.39 0.14
C TRP A 395 -19.50 -15.61 0.95
N VAL A 396 -18.69 -15.44 2.00
CA VAL A 396 -18.27 -16.56 2.85
C VAL A 396 -19.49 -17.23 3.50
N MET A 397 -20.40 -16.46 4.09
CA MET A 397 -21.60 -16.98 4.73
C MET A 397 -22.49 -17.75 3.74
N MET A 398 -22.77 -17.17 2.57
CA MET A 398 -23.61 -17.81 1.56
C MET A 398 -22.95 -19.06 0.97
N THR A 399 -21.63 -19.04 0.79
CA THR A 399 -20.87 -20.22 0.37
C THR A 399 -21.07 -21.35 1.38
N GLU A 400 -20.86 -21.11 2.67
CA GLU A 400 -21.03 -22.15 3.70
C GLU A 400 -22.48 -22.62 3.88
N LEU A 401 -23.48 -21.76 3.62
CA LEU A 401 -24.90 -22.10 3.70
C LEU A 401 -25.40 -22.88 2.47
N LEU A 402 -24.86 -22.60 1.29
CA LEU A 402 -25.30 -23.19 0.01
C LEU A 402 -24.45 -24.41 -0.39
N GLU A 403 -23.13 -24.32 -0.26
CA GLU A 403 -22.17 -25.39 -0.61
C GLU A 403 -22.06 -26.42 0.51
N THR A 404 -23.17 -27.13 0.73
CA THR A 404 -23.30 -28.11 1.81
C THR A 404 -22.88 -29.53 1.43
N GLN A 405 -22.62 -29.76 0.15
CA GLN A 405 -22.41 -31.08 -0.43
C GLN A 405 -21.15 -31.10 -1.30
N THR A 406 -20.39 -32.19 -1.19
CA THR A 406 -19.28 -32.50 -2.08
C THR A 406 -19.57 -33.82 -2.77
N VAL A 407 -19.41 -33.84 -4.09
CA VAL A 407 -19.63 -35.03 -4.91
C VAL A 407 -18.30 -35.55 -5.45
N ASP A 408 -17.97 -36.79 -5.10
CA ASP A 408 -16.80 -37.51 -5.57
C ASP A 408 -17.24 -38.56 -6.60
N PHE A 409 -16.62 -38.54 -7.78
CA PHE A 409 -16.86 -39.52 -8.82
C PHE A 409 -15.64 -39.63 -9.75
N SER A 410 -15.59 -40.70 -10.55
CA SER A 410 -14.52 -40.92 -11.53
C SER A 410 -15.11 -40.99 -12.93
N VAL A 411 -14.39 -40.46 -13.92
CA VAL A 411 -14.85 -40.37 -15.31
C VAL A 411 -13.79 -40.95 -16.24
N GLY A 412 -14.21 -41.28 -17.46
CA GLY A 412 -13.29 -41.70 -18.52
C GLY A 412 -12.44 -40.54 -19.07
N ALA A 413 -11.89 -40.74 -20.27
CA ALA A 413 -11.07 -39.74 -20.94
C ALA A 413 -11.80 -38.41 -21.18
N GLU A 414 -13.15 -38.38 -21.15
CA GLU A 414 -13.90 -37.13 -21.20
C GLU A 414 -13.52 -36.14 -20.08
N GLY A 415 -13.04 -36.61 -18.93
CA GLY A 415 -12.61 -35.73 -17.82
C GLY A 415 -11.38 -34.88 -18.15
N LEU A 416 -10.57 -35.26 -19.13
CA LEU A 416 -9.36 -34.52 -19.52
C LEU A 416 -9.65 -33.13 -20.10
N ARG A 417 -10.91 -32.83 -20.42
CA ARG A 417 -11.33 -31.49 -20.88
C ARG A 417 -11.32 -30.45 -19.76
N HIS A 418 -11.41 -30.89 -18.50
CA HIS A 418 -11.64 -30.00 -17.38
C HIS A 418 -10.38 -29.36 -16.85
N THR A 419 -10.49 -28.07 -16.54
CA THR A 419 -9.51 -27.34 -15.75
C THR A 419 -10.08 -27.09 -14.36
N PRO A 420 -9.26 -27.06 -13.28
CA PRO A 420 -9.78 -26.73 -11.96
C PRO A 420 -10.61 -25.45 -11.95
N GLY A 421 -11.83 -25.51 -11.39
CA GLY A 421 -12.78 -24.40 -11.32
C GLY A 421 -13.79 -24.31 -12.48
N ASP A 422 -13.77 -25.24 -13.44
CA ASP A 422 -14.89 -25.42 -14.36
C ASP A 422 -16.19 -25.77 -13.62
N ILE A 423 -17.29 -25.12 -14.01
CA ILE A 423 -18.61 -25.44 -13.50
C ILE A 423 -19.14 -26.66 -14.25
N ILE A 424 -19.63 -27.67 -13.52
CA ILE A 424 -20.21 -28.88 -14.10
C ILE A 424 -21.64 -29.09 -13.60
N GLU A 425 -22.45 -29.70 -14.44
CA GLU A 425 -23.79 -30.19 -14.08
C GLU A 425 -23.71 -31.66 -13.69
N VAL A 426 -24.35 -32.03 -12.59
CA VAL A 426 -24.47 -33.43 -12.14
C VAL A 426 -25.93 -33.85 -12.24
N CYS A 427 -26.20 -34.80 -13.12
CA CYS A 427 -27.48 -35.44 -13.34
C CYS A 427 -27.45 -36.85 -12.78
N ASP A 428 -27.58 -36.97 -11.47
CA ASP A 428 -27.64 -38.26 -10.77
C ASP A 428 -29.08 -38.77 -10.65
N ASN A 429 -29.31 -40.00 -11.14
CA ASN A 429 -30.58 -40.70 -11.04
C ASN A 429 -31.04 -40.87 -9.59
N ASP A 430 -30.11 -41.19 -8.68
CA ASP A 430 -30.44 -41.46 -7.27
C ASP A 430 -30.84 -40.16 -6.57
N TYR A 431 -30.14 -39.06 -6.87
CA TYR A 431 -30.49 -37.72 -6.39
C TYR A 431 -31.82 -37.20 -6.96
N ALA A 432 -32.07 -37.43 -8.24
CA ALA A 432 -33.29 -36.97 -8.91
C ALA A 432 -34.53 -37.84 -8.62
N GLY A 433 -34.34 -39.06 -8.10
CA GLY A 433 -35.41 -40.05 -7.94
C GLY A 433 -36.03 -40.50 -9.26
N ALA A 434 -35.37 -40.23 -10.39
CA ALA A 434 -35.82 -40.54 -11.73
C ALA A 434 -34.61 -40.77 -12.64
N SER A 435 -34.78 -41.61 -13.67
CA SER A 435 -33.73 -41.83 -14.67
C SER A 435 -33.54 -40.58 -15.53
N ILE A 436 -32.50 -39.80 -15.23
CA ILE A 436 -32.16 -38.55 -15.91
C ILE A 436 -30.86 -38.68 -16.72
N GLY A 437 -30.98 -38.47 -18.03
CA GLY A 437 -29.85 -38.59 -18.97
C GLY A 437 -29.50 -40.03 -19.35
N GLY A 438 -28.64 -40.16 -20.36
CA GLY A 438 -28.23 -41.43 -20.95
C GLY A 438 -27.19 -41.22 -22.05
N ARG A 439 -26.74 -42.31 -22.69
CA ARG A 439 -25.85 -42.27 -23.85
C ARG A 439 -26.57 -42.81 -25.08
N ILE A 440 -26.28 -42.23 -26.24
CA ILE A 440 -26.64 -42.81 -27.54
C ILE A 440 -25.52 -43.76 -27.90
N THR A 441 -25.84 -45.04 -28.06
CA THR A 441 -24.87 -46.10 -28.37
C THR A 441 -24.72 -46.33 -29.86
N ASP A 442 -25.79 -46.11 -30.62
CA ASP A 442 -25.80 -46.25 -32.07
C ASP A 442 -26.79 -45.28 -32.74
N LEU A 443 -26.50 -44.93 -33.98
CA LEU A 443 -27.33 -44.05 -34.82
C LEU A 443 -27.44 -44.67 -36.22
N ASP A 444 -28.65 -45.06 -36.60
CA ASP A 444 -28.96 -45.43 -37.97
C ASP A 444 -29.60 -44.24 -38.71
N ILE A 445 -28.80 -43.61 -39.57
CA ILE A 445 -29.20 -42.44 -40.37
C ILE A 445 -30.29 -42.82 -41.39
N SER A 446 -30.27 -44.05 -41.91
CA SER A 446 -31.19 -44.49 -42.96
C SER A 446 -32.61 -44.69 -42.44
N THR A 447 -32.74 -45.25 -41.24
CA THR A 447 -34.04 -45.47 -40.58
C THR A 447 -34.41 -44.35 -39.60
N ARG A 448 -33.52 -43.39 -39.36
CA ARG A 448 -33.66 -42.32 -38.36
C ARG A 448 -33.89 -42.87 -36.94
N THR A 449 -33.21 -43.98 -36.63
CA THR A 449 -33.32 -44.67 -35.34
C THR A 449 -32.14 -44.31 -34.46
N LEU A 450 -32.42 -44.00 -33.19
CA LEU A 450 -31.42 -43.79 -32.15
C LEU A 450 -31.49 -44.96 -31.16
N THR A 451 -30.35 -45.61 -30.92
CA THR A 451 -30.24 -46.64 -29.89
C THR A 451 -29.70 -46.00 -28.62
N LEU A 452 -30.46 -46.13 -27.53
CA LEU A 452 -30.05 -45.65 -26.22
C LEU A 452 -29.29 -46.74 -25.47
N ASP A 453 -28.50 -46.33 -24.48
CA ASP A 453 -27.78 -47.24 -23.58
C ASP A 453 -28.67 -47.99 -22.60
N ARG A 454 -29.98 -47.70 -22.58
CA ARG A 454 -30.99 -48.30 -21.70
C ARG A 454 -32.38 -48.27 -22.34
N GLU A 455 -33.27 -49.13 -21.85
CA GLU A 455 -34.69 -49.05 -22.18
C GLU A 455 -35.35 -47.84 -21.49
N ILE A 456 -36.27 -47.19 -22.20
CA ILE A 456 -37.06 -46.06 -21.67
C ILE A 456 -38.55 -46.36 -21.78
N THR A 457 -39.30 -46.05 -20.73
CA THR A 457 -40.77 -46.15 -20.75
C THR A 457 -41.35 -44.83 -21.22
N LEU A 458 -42.02 -44.85 -22.37
CA LEU A 458 -42.71 -43.67 -22.89
C LEU A 458 -44.07 -43.50 -22.16
N PRO A 459 -44.50 -42.26 -21.86
CA PRO A 459 -45.80 -42.02 -21.27
C PRO A 459 -46.94 -42.45 -22.21
N GLU A 460 -48.00 -43.05 -21.65
CA GLU A 460 -49.18 -43.52 -22.40
C GLU A 460 -49.96 -42.38 -23.10
N SER A 461 -49.80 -41.14 -22.63
CA SER A 461 -50.33 -39.93 -23.26
C SER A 461 -49.38 -38.74 -23.06
N GLY A 462 -49.32 -37.83 -24.04
CA GLY A 462 -48.43 -36.68 -24.05
C GLY A 462 -47.35 -36.73 -25.14
N GLY A 463 -46.46 -35.73 -25.16
CA GLY A 463 -45.31 -35.67 -26.07
C GLY A 463 -44.01 -35.98 -25.33
N SER A 464 -43.14 -36.77 -25.96
CA SER A 464 -41.77 -37.02 -25.47
C SER A 464 -40.77 -36.26 -26.34
N GLY A 465 -39.83 -35.55 -25.72
CA GLY A 465 -38.76 -34.83 -26.40
C GLY A 465 -37.39 -35.35 -25.97
N LEU A 466 -36.47 -35.50 -26.91
CA LEU A 466 -35.08 -35.87 -26.66
C LEU A 466 -34.18 -34.67 -27.02
N THR A 467 -33.38 -34.20 -26.05
CA THR A 467 -32.35 -33.19 -26.29
C THR A 467 -31.00 -33.89 -26.45
N VAL A 468 -30.40 -33.80 -27.64
CA VAL A 468 -29.10 -34.43 -27.92
C VAL A 468 -27.99 -33.39 -27.78
N ARG A 469 -27.01 -33.65 -26.92
CA ARG A 469 -25.74 -32.90 -26.86
C ARG A 469 -24.65 -33.73 -27.51
N ARG A 470 -24.08 -33.22 -28.62
CA ARG A 470 -22.95 -33.88 -29.30
C ARG A 470 -21.67 -33.66 -28.50
N SER A 471 -20.98 -34.76 -28.16
CA SER A 471 -19.59 -34.70 -27.73
C SER A 471 -18.75 -34.47 -28.99
N VAL A 472 -18.05 -33.34 -29.10
CA VAL A 472 -17.07 -33.08 -30.17
C VAL A 472 -15.69 -33.40 -29.64
#